data_AF-A0A958QQH2-F1
#
_entry.id   AF-A0A958QQH2-F1
#
_cell.length_a   1.000
_cell.length_b   1.000
_cell.length_c   1.000
_cell.angle_alpha   90.00
_cell.angle_beta   90.00
_cell.angle_gamma   90.00
#
_symmetry.space_group_name_H-M   'P 1'
#
loop_
_entity.id
_entity.type
_entity.pdbx_description
1 polymer ?
#
loop_
_entity_poly.entity_id
_entity_poly.type
_entity_poly.pdbx_seq_one_letter_code
_entity_poly.pdbx_strand_id
1 'polypeptide(L)'
;MERASLLEQYLYHIASDNMLIACTLVMLFLFLYDFVGIIAEALGSRVVRHIDFKSAIVSIGIFGTFVGILAGLYGFDSTHIAESVPQLLEGLKFAFITSVFGMFFSVVLAILQKLFLEAGEESAVLHSIERNIIKLYGRVDKLSATIESPAVLVKEFSEMKVFLAAQLQQINGSLDKALVELASGASKEIIQALEDVIVEFNTNLQEQFGDNFKQLNEACAKLLEWQDKYRDHVDSAESHLKEIRASLETSSTAAQSLVSSSKATKEVCESVSDLMRTYDVQIATLATHLESCKRLGDEAKVFLESTHEALNSSTENLSSFSGLIEKSVSLQSKALTELTQDIQDQLPKALGELEDVLTKLTAQFARDYRSLFEFVTAKNE
;
A
#
# COMPACT_ATOMS: atom_id res chain seq x y z
N MET A 1 -10.91 -23.38 -13.44
CA MET A 1 -10.99 -22.01 -13.98
C MET A 1 -9.82 -21.71 -14.93
N GLU A 2 -8.59 -22.12 -14.61
CA GLU A 2 -7.39 -21.89 -15.44
C GLU A 2 -7.46 -22.42 -16.89
N ARG A 3 -8.03 -23.61 -17.11
CA ARG A 3 -8.17 -24.20 -18.47
C ARG A 3 -9.14 -23.46 -19.40
N ALA A 4 -10.08 -22.67 -18.87
CA ALA A 4 -11.02 -21.90 -19.70
C ALA A 4 -10.34 -20.66 -20.29
N SER A 5 -9.46 -20.01 -19.53
CA SER A 5 -8.70 -18.82 -19.98
C SER A 5 -7.71 -19.13 -21.12
N LEU A 6 -7.04 -20.28 -21.06
CA LEU A 6 -6.10 -20.69 -22.10
C LEU A 6 -6.78 -21.04 -23.43
N LEU A 7 -8.00 -21.59 -23.38
CA LEU A 7 -8.79 -21.89 -24.59
C LEU A 7 -9.34 -20.63 -25.24
N GLU A 8 -9.79 -19.64 -24.46
CA GLU A 8 -10.21 -18.34 -24.97
C GLU A 8 -9.04 -17.58 -25.61
N GLN A 9 -7.87 -17.59 -24.97
CA GLN A 9 -6.66 -16.97 -25.51
C GLN A 9 -6.19 -17.65 -26.81
N TYR A 10 -6.25 -18.98 -26.89
CA TYR A 10 -5.88 -19.73 -28.09
C TYR A 10 -6.88 -19.55 -29.25
N LEU A 11 -8.18 -19.51 -28.95
CA LEU A 11 -9.22 -19.21 -29.94
C LEU A 11 -9.11 -17.78 -30.47
N TYR A 12 -8.68 -16.85 -29.62
CA TYR A 12 -8.47 -15.45 -29.98
C TYR A 12 -7.27 -15.26 -30.93
N HIS A 13 -6.12 -15.90 -30.68
CA HIS A 13 -5.00 -15.88 -31.64
C HIS A 13 -5.42 -16.44 -33.01
N ILE A 14 -6.12 -17.59 -33.02
CA ILE A 14 -6.62 -18.19 -34.27
C ILE A 14 -7.62 -17.26 -34.99
N ALA A 15 -8.51 -16.59 -34.26
CA ALA A 15 -9.47 -15.65 -34.85
C ALA A 15 -8.79 -14.41 -35.45
N SER A 16 -7.75 -13.89 -34.79
CA SER A 16 -6.99 -12.74 -35.27
C SER A 16 -6.20 -13.06 -36.55
N ASP A 17 -5.49 -14.20 -36.60
CA ASP A 17 -4.74 -14.61 -37.78
C ASP A 17 -5.65 -14.90 -38.99
N ASN A 18 -6.80 -15.53 -38.75
CA ASN A 18 -7.78 -15.80 -39.81
C ASN A 18 -8.39 -14.52 -40.39
N MET A 19 -8.59 -13.48 -39.57
CA MET A 19 -9.09 -12.18 -40.02
C MET A 19 -8.06 -11.45 -40.91
N LEU A 20 -6.76 -11.60 -40.61
CA LEU A 20 -5.66 -10.99 -41.40
C LEU A 20 -5.65 -11.58 -42.80
N ILE A 21 -5.71 -12.90 -42.84
CA ILE A 21 -5.70 -13.68 -44.06
C ILE A 21 -6.95 -13.35 -44.88
N ALA A 22 -8.12 -13.23 -44.25
CA ALA A 22 -9.34 -12.84 -44.94
C ALA A 22 -9.24 -11.43 -45.57
N CYS A 23 -8.79 -10.42 -44.81
CA CYS A 23 -8.66 -9.05 -45.34
C CYS A 23 -7.64 -8.98 -46.47
N THR A 24 -6.50 -9.65 -46.34
CA THR A 24 -5.46 -9.66 -47.38
C THR A 24 -5.90 -10.41 -48.64
N LEU A 25 -6.63 -11.52 -48.50
CA LEU A 25 -7.19 -12.25 -49.65
C LEU A 25 -8.26 -11.44 -50.39
N VAL A 26 -9.12 -10.71 -49.68
CA VAL A 26 -10.12 -9.83 -50.31
C VAL A 26 -9.43 -8.70 -51.06
N MET A 27 -8.43 -8.05 -50.46
CA MET A 27 -7.65 -7.00 -51.14
C MET A 27 -6.91 -7.55 -52.37
N LEU A 28 -6.31 -8.74 -52.27
CA LEU A 28 -5.62 -9.38 -53.39
C LEU A 28 -6.58 -9.73 -54.53
N PHE A 29 -7.78 -10.22 -54.20
CA PHE A 29 -8.82 -10.51 -55.19
C PHE A 29 -9.25 -9.26 -55.95
N LEU A 30 -9.53 -8.16 -55.23
CA LEU A 30 -9.88 -6.88 -55.85
C LEU A 30 -8.74 -6.34 -56.72
N PHE A 31 -7.50 -6.44 -56.23
CA PHE A 31 -6.30 -6.05 -56.99
C PHE A 31 -6.18 -6.82 -58.31
N LEU A 32 -6.31 -8.15 -58.27
CA LEU A 32 -6.19 -9.00 -59.45
C LEU A 32 -7.32 -8.73 -60.46
N TYR A 33 -8.54 -8.50 -59.96
CA TYR A 33 -9.67 -8.17 -60.82
C TYR A 33 -9.43 -6.85 -61.57
N ASP A 34 -9.01 -5.81 -60.86
CA ASP A 34 -8.72 -4.49 -61.45
C ASP A 34 -7.55 -4.56 -62.45
N PHE A 35 -6.48 -5.27 -62.06
CA PHE A 35 -5.30 -5.51 -62.90
C PHE A 35 -5.64 -6.18 -64.24
N VAL A 36 -6.49 -7.21 -64.22
CA VAL A 36 -6.97 -7.88 -65.44
C VAL A 36 -7.79 -6.92 -66.30
N GLY A 37 -8.60 -6.05 -65.69
CA GLY A 37 -9.35 -5.01 -66.41
C GLY A 37 -8.43 -4.05 -67.17
N ILE A 38 -7.39 -3.53 -66.51
CA ILE A 38 -6.40 -2.62 -67.13
C ILE A 38 -5.70 -3.29 -68.32
N ILE A 39 -5.27 -4.54 -68.17
CA ILE A 39 -4.58 -5.27 -69.25
C ILE A 39 -5.54 -5.60 -70.41
N ALA A 40 -6.77 -6.01 -70.11
CA ALA A 40 -7.76 -6.34 -71.13
C ALA A 40 -8.10 -5.10 -71.98
N GLU A 41 -8.23 -3.94 -71.35
CA GLU A 41 -8.49 -2.67 -72.02
C GLU A 41 -7.29 -2.21 -72.86
N ALA A 42 -6.07 -2.33 -72.33
CA ALA A 42 -4.84 -2.05 -73.09
C ALA A 42 -4.65 -2.97 -74.32
N LEU A 43 -5.12 -4.23 -74.25
CA LEU A 43 -5.10 -5.19 -75.37
C LEU A 43 -6.31 -5.05 -76.33
N GLY A 44 -7.18 -4.05 -76.12
CA GLY A 44 -8.32 -3.77 -77.00
C GLY A 44 -9.53 -4.71 -76.83
N SER A 45 -9.59 -5.50 -75.76
CA SER A 45 -10.72 -6.38 -75.45
C SER A 45 -11.85 -5.60 -74.76
N ARG A 46 -13.09 -5.73 -75.25
CA ARG A 46 -14.29 -5.07 -74.69
C ARG A 46 -15.05 -5.92 -73.65
N VAL A 47 -14.53 -7.08 -73.27
CA VAL A 47 -15.25 -8.06 -72.44
C VAL A 47 -15.13 -7.74 -70.94
N VAL A 48 -14.02 -7.15 -70.49
CA VAL A 48 -13.77 -6.78 -69.09
C VAL A 48 -13.54 -5.28 -69.04
N ARG A 49 -14.33 -4.56 -68.24
CA ARG A 49 -14.16 -3.12 -68.02
C ARG A 49 -13.30 -2.89 -66.78
N HIS A 50 -12.37 -1.95 -66.84
CA HIS A 50 -11.66 -1.45 -65.67
C HIS A 50 -12.67 -0.84 -64.67
N ILE A 51 -12.52 -1.20 -63.39
CA ILE A 51 -13.29 -0.64 -62.27
C ILE A 51 -12.27 -0.22 -61.24
N ASP A 52 -12.22 1.08 -60.91
CA ASP A 52 -11.23 1.63 -59.99
C ASP A 52 -11.48 1.14 -58.55
N PHE A 53 -10.71 0.13 -58.13
CA PHE A 53 -10.76 -0.42 -56.77
C PHE A 53 -9.71 0.18 -55.82
N LYS A 54 -8.94 1.18 -56.25
CA LYS A 54 -7.85 1.79 -55.45
C LYS A 54 -8.33 2.28 -54.09
N SER A 55 -9.48 2.98 -54.06
CA SER A 55 -10.06 3.52 -52.83
C SER A 55 -10.66 2.43 -51.93
N ALA A 56 -11.29 1.40 -52.53
CA ALA A 56 -11.88 0.29 -51.79
C ALA A 56 -10.81 -0.56 -51.10
N ILE A 57 -9.69 -0.85 -51.79
CA ILE A 57 -8.56 -1.61 -51.24
C ILE A 57 -7.92 -0.86 -50.06
N VAL A 58 -7.73 0.46 -50.17
CA VAL A 58 -7.22 1.28 -49.04
C VAL A 58 -8.20 1.28 -47.87
N SER A 59 -9.50 1.42 -48.14
CA SER A 59 -10.54 1.43 -47.10
C SER A 59 -10.60 0.11 -46.33
N ILE A 60 -10.42 -1.03 -47.01
CA ILE A 60 -10.32 -2.36 -46.36
C ILE A 60 -9.04 -2.46 -45.52
N GLY A 61 -7.92 -1.91 -45.99
CA GLY A 61 -6.68 -1.81 -45.22
C GLY A 61 -6.86 -1.01 -43.92
N ILE A 62 -7.52 0.16 -44.00
CA ILE A 62 -7.84 1.00 -42.83
C ILE A 62 -8.81 0.28 -41.88
N PHE A 63 -9.82 -0.41 -42.40
CA PHE A 63 -10.73 -1.22 -41.59
C PHE A 63 -9.99 -2.32 -40.82
N GLY A 64 -9.04 -2.99 -41.46
CA GLY A 64 -8.13 -3.94 -40.82
C GLY A 64 -7.34 -3.32 -39.67
N THR A 65 -6.87 -2.08 -39.81
CA THR A 65 -6.18 -1.36 -38.72
C THR A 65 -7.08 -1.18 -37.49
N PHE A 66 -8.33 -0.74 -37.67
CA PHE A 66 -9.27 -0.56 -36.55
C PHE A 66 -9.59 -1.87 -35.84
N VAL A 67 -9.80 -2.94 -36.60
CA VAL A 67 -10.03 -4.28 -36.05
C VAL A 67 -8.80 -4.76 -35.27
N GLY A 68 -7.59 -4.57 -35.79
CA GLY A 68 -6.35 -4.98 -35.14
C GLY A 68 -6.09 -4.29 -33.81
N ILE A 69 -6.36 -2.99 -33.72
CA ILE A 69 -6.22 -2.23 -32.48
C ILE A 69 -7.28 -2.68 -31.47
N LEU A 70 -8.54 -2.85 -31.90
CA LEU A 70 -9.62 -3.32 -31.03
C LEU A 70 -9.30 -4.71 -30.47
N ALA A 71 -8.76 -5.58 -31.31
CA ALA A 71 -8.25 -6.88 -30.93
C ALA A 71 -7.11 -6.72 -29.90
N GLY A 72 -6.06 -5.95 -30.18
CA GLY A 72 -4.93 -5.75 -29.26
C GLY A 72 -5.32 -5.18 -27.87
N LEU A 73 -6.43 -4.45 -27.79
CA LEU A 73 -6.98 -3.93 -26.53
C LEU A 73 -7.93 -4.93 -25.84
N TYR A 74 -8.38 -5.98 -26.53
CA TYR A 74 -9.29 -6.98 -25.97
C TYR A 74 -8.57 -7.85 -24.94
N GLY A 75 -8.89 -7.64 -23.66
CA GLY A 75 -8.18 -8.30 -22.55
C GLY A 75 -7.01 -7.50 -21.98
N PHE A 76 -6.83 -6.23 -22.39
CA PHE A 76 -5.83 -5.34 -21.81
C PHE A 76 -6.19 -4.98 -20.36
N ASP A 77 -5.32 -5.35 -19.42
CA ASP A 77 -5.46 -5.02 -17.99
C ASP A 77 -4.59 -3.80 -17.64
N SER A 78 -5.26 -2.70 -17.28
CA SER A 78 -4.60 -1.47 -16.82
C SER A 78 -3.85 -1.60 -15.49
N THR A 79 -4.15 -2.65 -14.71
CA THR A 79 -3.49 -2.91 -13.42
C THR A 79 -2.21 -3.76 -13.58
N HIS A 80 -2.17 -4.64 -14.59
CA HIS A 80 -1.01 -5.49 -14.93
C HIS A 80 -0.50 -5.20 -16.35
N ILE A 81 -0.01 -3.96 -16.55
CA ILE A 81 0.44 -3.46 -17.86
C ILE A 81 1.53 -4.36 -18.47
N ALA A 82 2.49 -4.83 -17.67
CA ALA A 82 3.61 -5.64 -18.15
C ALA A 82 3.17 -6.94 -18.83
N GLU A 83 2.06 -7.53 -18.38
CA GLU A 83 1.49 -8.76 -18.94
C GLU A 83 0.59 -8.48 -20.15
N SER A 84 0.02 -7.27 -20.23
CA SER A 84 -0.90 -6.85 -21.30
C SER A 84 -0.19 -6.26 -22.53
N VAL A 85 1.03 -5.74 -22.36
CA VAL A 85 1.82 -5.13 -23.46
C VAL A 85 2.10 -6.10 -24.61
N PRO A 86 2.51 -7.38 -24.39
CA PRO A 86 2.77 -8.30 -25.49
C PRO A 86 1.54 -8.53 -26.40
N GLN A 87 0.35 -8.67 -25.83
CA GLN A 87 -0.90 -8.86 -26.59
C GLN A 87 -1.29 -7.61 -27.38
N LEU A 88 -1.09 -6.43 -26.79
CA LEU A 88 -1.30 -5.16 -27.49
C LEU A 88 -0.37 -5.00 -28.69
N LEU A 89 0.91 -5.37 -28.54
CA LEU A 89 1.90 -5.31 -29.62
C LEU A 89 1.55 -6.25 -30.78
N GLU A 90 0.94 -7.39 -30.48
CA GLU A 90 0.48 -8.34 -31.50
C GLU A 90 -0.69 -7.79 -32.33
N GLY A 91 -1.69 -7.19 -31.67
CA GLY A 91 -2.80 -6.49 -32.35
C GLY A 91 -2.33 -5.28 -33.16
N LEU A 92 -1.34 -4.54 -32.64
CA LEU A 92 -0.73 -3.42 -33.37
C LEU A 92 0.05 -3.89 -34.61
N LYS A 93 0.78 -5.00 -34.52
CA LYS A 93 1.49 -5.61 -35.65
C LYS A 93 0.51 -6.01 -36.76
N PHE A 94 -0.62 -6.61 -36.41
CA PHE A 94 -1.71 -6.90 -37.34
C PHE A 94 -2.24 -5.64 -38.03
N ALA A 95 -2.51 -4.60 -37.22
CA ALA A 95 -3.09 -3.36 -37.69
C ALA A 95 -2.19 -2.65 -38.71
N PHE A 96 -0.88 -2.75 -38.53
CA PHE A 96 0.12 -2.18 -39.43
C PHE A 96 0.21 -2.96 -40.76
N ILE A 97 0.27 -4.30 -40.70
CA ILE A 97 0.45 -5.14 -41.90
C ILE A 97 -0.72 -4.97 -42.88
N THR A 98 -1.96 -4.95 -42.38
CA THR A 98 -3.17 -4.76 -43.22
C THR A 98 -3.16 -3.43 -43.97
N SER A 99 -2.76 -2.34 -43.31
CA SER A 99 -2.66 -1.00 -43.90
C SER A 99 -1.57 -0.92 -44.98
N VAL A 100 -0.41 -1.53 -44.72
CA VAL A 100 0.72 -1.58 -45.68
C VAL A 100 0.30 -2.28 -46.98
N PHE A 101 -0.37 -3.43 -46.90
CA PHE A 101 -0.85 -4.12 -48.09
C PHE A 101 -1.91 -3.31 -48.85
N GLY A 102 -2.84 -2.67 -48.15
CA GLY A 102 -3.87 -1.82 -48.77
C GLY A 102 -3.28 -0.65 -49.56
N MET A 103 -2.32 0.08 -48.97
CA MET A 103 -1.61 1.15 -49.68
C MET A 103 -0.74 0.62 -50.82
N PHE A 104 -0.01 -0.47 -50.61
CA PHE A 104 0.86 -1.05 -51.62
C PHE A 104 0.10 -1.43 -52.90
N PHE A 105 -0.99 -2.19 -52.78
CA PHE A 105 -1.80 -2.60 -53.93
C PHE A 105 -2.43 -1.40 -54.66
N SER A 106 -2.88 -0.38 -53.92
CA SER A 106 -3.46 0.83 -54.50
C SER A 106 -2.45 1.65 -55.32
N VAL A 107 -1.23 1.80 -54.81
CA VAL A 107 -0.14 2.50 -55.51
C VAL A 107 0.28 1.75 -56.77
N VAL A 108 0.40 0.42 -56.70
CA VAL A 108 0.75 -0.41 -57.86
C VAL A 108 -0.30 -0.29 -58.96
N LEU A 109 -1.60 -0.32 -58.64
CA LEU A 109 -2.67 -0.10 -59.61
C LEU A 109 -2.59 1.29 -60.26
N ALA A 110 -2.32 2.34 -59.47
CA ALA A 110 -2.20 3.70 -60.00
C ALA A 110 -1.06 3.84 -61.03
N ILE A 111 0.09 3.20 -60.78
CA ILE A 111 1.23 3.20 -61.70
C ILE A 111 0.90 2.43 -62.98
N LEU A 112 0.29 1.24 -62.85
CA LEU A 112 -0.05 0.40 -64.00
C LEU A 112 -1.10 1.06 -64.90
N GLN A 113 -2.11 1.70 -64.31
CA GLN A 113 -3.13 2.43 -65.06
C GLN A 113 -2.50 3.51 -65.95
N LYS A 114 -1.57 4.30 -65.39
CA LYS A 114 -0.88 5.38 -66.10
C LYS A 114 0.00 4.85 -67.25
N LEU A 115 0.72 3.74 -67.03
CA LEU A 115 1.62 3.19 -68.04
C LEU A 115 0.90 2.56 -69.23
N PHE A 116 -0.22 1.86 -69.01
CA PHE A 116 -0.83 1.02 -70.04
C PHE A 116 -1.97 1.70 -70.81
N LEU A 117 -2.68 2.67 -70.23
CA LEU A 117 -3.84 3.30 -70.88
C LEU A 117 -3.50 4.61 -71.61
N GLU A 118 -2.52 5.39 -71.13
CA GLU A 118 -2.14 6.67 -71.75
C GLU A 118 -1.23 6.53 -72.99
N ALA A 119 -0.60 5.37 -73.19
CA ALA A 119 0.29 5.11 -74.33
C ALA A 119 -0.44 4.88 -75.68
N GLY A 120 -1.77 4.75 -75.68
CA GLY A 120 -2.56 4.42 -76.88
C GLY A 120 -2.80 5.57 -77.87
N GLU A 121 -2.67 6.84 -77.45
CA GLU A 121 -3.01 8.01 -78.28
C GLU A 121 -1.95 8.35 -79.35
N GLU A 122 -0.69 7.92 -79.20
CA GLU A 122 0.42 8.21 -80.14
C GLU A 122 0.26 7.52 -81.52
N SER A 123 -0.58 6.50 -81.63
CA SER A 123 -0.78 5.71 -82.87
C SER A 123 -1.50 6.50 -83.99
N ALA A 124 -2.30 7.52 -83.66
CA ALA A 124 -3.14 8.23 -84.62
C ALA A 124 -2.36 9.10 -85.65
N VAL A 125 -1.16 9.57 -85.28
CA VAL A 125 -0.34 10.45 -86.12
C VAL A 125 0.33 9.66 -87.25
N LEU A 126 0.75 8.42 -86.99
CA LEU A 126 1.47 7.57 -87.95
C LEU A 126 0.62 7.23 -89.19
N HIS A 127 -0.69 7.01 -89.00
CA HIS A 127 -1.63 6.73 -90.09
C HIS A 127 -1.88 7.92 -91.03
N SER A 128 -1.54 9.15 -90.63
CA SER A 128 -1.68 10.32 -91.50
C SER A 128 -0.57 10.41 -92.56
N ILE A 129 0.63 9.92 -92.24
CA ILE A 129 1.83 9.97 -93.09
C ILE A 129 1.73 8.93 -94.21
N GLU A 130 1.22 7.75 -93.90
CA GLU A 130 1.07 6.63 -94.84
C GLU A 130 0.15 6.98 -96.03
N ARG A 131 -0.91 7.76 -95.78
CA ARG A 131 -1.86 8.22 -96.82
C ARG A 131 -1.24 9.18 -97.84
N ASN A 132 -0.24 9.96 -97.45
CA ASN A 132 0.40 10.93 -98.35
C ASN A 132 1.40 10.26 -99.29
N ILE A 133 2.05 9.17 -98.87
CA ILE A 133 2.99 8.40 -99.68
C ILE A 133 2.27 7.70 -100.85
N ILE A 134 1.07 7.17 -100.61
CA ILE A 134 0.25 6.49 -101.63
C ILE A 134 -0.16 7.45 -102.77
N LYS A 135 -0.47 8.72 -102.45
CA LYS A 135 -0.82 9.73 -103.47
C LYS A 135 0.36 10.10 -104.37
N LEU A 136 1.59 10.03 -103.86
CA LEU A 136 2.80 10.35 -104.62
C LEU A 136 3.09 9.29 -105.68
N TYR A 137 2.93 8.00 -105.32
CA TYR A 137 3.10 6.87 -106.23
C TYR A 137 2.18 6.95 -107.46
N GLY A 138 0.93 7.35 -107.28
CA GLY A 138 -0.04 7.45 -108.39
C GLY A 138 0.27 8.54 -109.43
N ARG A 139 1.16 9.50 -109.14
CA ARG A 139 1.61 10.52 -110.12
C ARG A 139 2.82 10.07 -110.93
N VAL A 140 3.68 9.25 -110.35
CA VAL A 140 4.85 8.67 -111.04
C VAL A 140 4.40 7.70 -112.14
N ASP A 141 3.33 6.94 -111.88
CA ASP A 141 2.78 5.96 -112.82
C ASP A 141 2.22 6.62 -114.11
N LYS A 142 1.64 7.82 -113.98
CA LYS A 142 1.16 8.62 -115.12
C LYS A 142 2.28 9.17 -116.00
N LEU A 143 3.49 9.33 -115.47
CA LEU A 143 4.65 9.81 -116.22
C LEU A 143 5.20 8.76 -117.21
N SER A 144 4.99 7.47 -116.92
CA SER A 144 5.42 6.37 -117.79
C SER A 144 4.61 6.24 -119.09
N ALA A 145 3.41 6.83 -119.16
CA ALA A 145 2.47 6.61 -120.26
C ALA A 145 2.55 7.64 -121.40
N THR A 146 3.45 8.63 -121.34
CA THR A 146 3.53 9.73 -122.32
C THR A 146 4.98 10.00 -122.71
N ILE A 147 5.55 9.14 -123.55
CA ILE A 147 6.88 9.33 -124.14
C ILE A 147 6.72 9.28 -125.67
N GLU A 148 6.31 10.41 -126.26
CA GLU A 148 6.21 10.56 -127.73
C GLU A 148 7.19 11.59 -128.32
N SER A 149 7.88 12.41 -127.51
CA SER A 149 8.99 13.23 -128.02
C SER A 149 9.96 13.74 -126.93
N PRO A 150 11.26 13.96 -127.25
CA PRO A 150 12.24 14.55 -126.33
C PRO A 150 11.85 15.95 -125.83
N ALA A 151 11.09 16.72 -126.63
CA ALA A 151 10.68 18.07 -126.29
C ALA A 151 9.61 18.11 -125.18
N VAL A 152 8.66 17.16 -125.19
CA VAL A 152 7.66 17.00 -124.10
C VAL A 152 8.37 16.55 -122.81
N LEU A 153 9.37 15.67 -122.93
CA LEU A 153 10.16 15.18 -121.81
C LEU A 153 10.93 16.31 -121.12
N VAL A 154 11.56 17.20 -121.87
CA VAL A 154 12.27 18.38 -121.30
C VAL A 154 11.30 19.36 -120.64
N LYS A 155 10.10 19.54 -121.21
CA LYS A 155 9.06 20.42 -120.64
C LYS A 155 8.52 19.88 -119.32
N GLU A 156 8.08 18.62 -119.28
CA GLU A 156 7.60 17.97 -118.06
C GLU A 156 8.68 17.88 -116.99
N PHE A 157 9.94 17.62 -117.37
CA PHE A 157 11.06 17.62 -116.42
C PHE A 157 11.35 19.02 -115.86
N SER A 158 11.16 20.07 -116.67
CA SER A 158 11.27 21.46 -116.22
C SER A 158 10.14 21.82 -115.25
N GLU A 159 8.89 21.45 -115.57
CA GLU A 159 7.73 21.67 -114.70
C GLU A 159 7.84 20.89 -113.38
N MET A 160 8.33 19.65 -113.43
CA MET A 160 8.63 18.84 -112.24
C MET A 160 9.73 19.45 -111.39
N LYS A 161 10.80 20.01 -111.99
CA LYS A 161 11.83 20.74 -111.26
C LYS A 161 11.28 21.98 -110.56
N VAL A 162 10.44 22.76 -111.25
CA VAL A 162 9.80 23.95 -110.68
C VAL A 162 8.87 23.56 -109.52
N PHE A 163 8.08 22.49 -109.67
CA PHE A 163 7.22 21.97 -108.61
C PHE A 163 8.02 21.46 -107.41
N LEU A 164 9.08 20.69 -107.64
CA LEU A 164 9.96 20.19 -106.57
C LEU A 164 10.63 21.35 -105.83
N ALA A 165 11.14 22.36 -106.55
CA ALA A 165 11.71 23.55 -105.93
C ALA A 165 10.69 24.30 -105.07
N ALA A 166 9.45 24.46 -105.56
CA ALA A 166 8.37 25.09 -104.82
C ALA A 166 7.99 24.31 -103.55
N GLN A 167 7.90 22.97 -103.64
CA GLN A 167 7.60 22.12 -102.48
C GLN A 167 8.73 22.15 -101.45
N LEU A 168 9.98 22.12 -101.89
CA LEU A 168 11.14 22.18 -101.00
C LEU A 168 11.22 23.54 -100.28
N GLN A 169 10.89 24.63 -100.99
CA GLN A 169 10.77 25.96 -100.41
C GLN A 169 9.61 26.04 -99.39
N GLN A 170 8.47 25.41 -99.69
CA GLN A 170 7.33 25.35 -98.77
C GLN A 170 7.64 24.52 -97.52
N ILE A 171 8.32 23.38 -97.67
CA ILE A 171 8.80 22.56 -96.56
C ILE A 171 9.75 23.39 -95.71
N ASN A 172 10.74 24.05 -96.30
CA ASN A 172 11.72 24.85 -95.56
C ASN A 172 11.04 25.98 -94.77
N GLY A 173 10.06 26.67 -95.38
CA GLY A 173 9.29 27.70 -94.69
C GLY A 173 8.38 27.16 -93.57
N SER A 174 7.82 25.97 -93.73
CA SER A 174 7.04 25.32 -92.66
C SER A 174 7.90 24.80 -91.51
N LEU A 175 9.11 24.34 -91.82
CA LEU A 175 10.08 23.82 -90.86
C LEU A 175 10.68 24.97 -90.04
N ASP A 176 10.96 26.11 -90.68
CA ASP A 176 11.37 27.35 -90.01
C ASP A 176 10.30 27.86 -89.05
N LYS A 177 9.01 27.88 -89.47
CA LYS A 177 7.89 28.22 -88.59
C LYS A 177 7.75 27.25 -87.42
N ALA A 178 7.83 25.94 -87.65
CA ALA A 178 7.75 24.94 -86.60
C ALA A 178 8.91 25.05 -85.61
N LEU A 179 10.13 25.33 -86.08
CA LEU A 179 11.30 25.57 -85.23
C LEU A 179 11.11 26.80 -84.35
N VAL A 180 10.58 27.90 -84.90
CA VAL A 180 10.29 29.13 -84.13
C VAL A 180 9.19 28.90 -83.10
N GLU A 181 8.12 28.21 -83.47
CA GLU A 181 6.97 27.94 -82.60
C GLU A 181 7.33 26.93 -81.49
N LEU A 182 8.16 25.93 -81.79
CA LEU A 182 8.70 24.98 -80.81
C LEU A 182 9.69 25.64 -79.85
N ALA A 183 10.62 26.47 -80.37
CA ALA A 183 11.61 27.16 -79.56
C ALA A 183 10.98 28.22 -78.64
N SER A 184 9.92 28.89 -79.10
CA SER A 184 9.25 29.94 -78.33
C SER A 184 8.14 29.43 -77.41
N GLY A 185 7.34 28.45 -77.84
CA GLY A 185 6.20 27.91 -77.07
C GLY A 185 6.65 27.07 -75.87
N ALA A 186 7.40 26.00 -76.13
CA ALA A 186 7.79 25.05 -75.09
C ALA A 186 8.67 25.69 -74.00
N SER A 187 9.61 26.58 -74.38
CA SER A 187 10.45 27.26 -73.39
C SER A 187 9.66 28.27 -72.56
N LYS A 188 8.68 28.96 -73.14
CA LYS A 188 7.89 29.98 -72.43
C LYS A 188 6.89 29.33 -71.48
N GLU A 189 6.25 28.25 -71.90
CA GLU A 189 5.30 27.49 -71.07
C GLU A 189 6.00 26.82 -69.88
N ILE A 190 7.21 26.27 -70.08
CA ILE A 190 8.00 25.69 -68.99
C ILE A 190 8.47 26.76 -68.01
N ILE A 191 8.95 27.91 -68.50
CA ILE A 191 9.37 29.02 -67.62
C ILE A 191 8.19 29.54 -66.81
N GLN A 192 7.02 29.72 -67.43
CA GLN A 192 5.80 30.17 -66.76
C GLN A 192 5.36 29.18 -65.69
N ALA A 193 5.32 27.88 -66.00
CA ALA A 193 4.98 26.84 -65.03
C ALA A 193 5.98 26.79 -63.87
N LEU A 194 7.27 26.99 -64.13
CA LEU A 194 8.29 27.04 -63.08
C LEU A 194 8.11 28.28 -62.19
N GLU A 195 7.79 29.43 -62.78
CA GLU A 195 7.55 30.69 -62.08
C GLU A 195 6.30 30.58 -61.19
N ASP A 196 5.22 30.00 -61.70
CA ASP A 196 3.99 29.73 -60.95
C ASP A 196 4.25 28.79 -59.76
N VAL A 197 5.02 27.71 -59.97
CA VAL A 197 5.42 26.78 -58.89
C VAL A 197 6.30 27.47 -57.84
N ILE A 198 7.20 28.38 -58.22
CA ILE A 198 8.03 29.12 -57.26
C ILE A 198 7.20 30.10 -56.45
N VAL A 199 6.24 30.79 -57.07
CA VAL A 199 5.31 31.69 -56.38
C VAL A 199 4.43 30.90 -55.41
N GLU A 200 3.87 29.78 -55.84
CA GLU A 200 3.05 28.90 -55.01
C GLU A 200 3.88 28.29 -53.86
N PHE A 201 5.11 27.85 -54.14
CA PHE A 201 6.03 27.36 -53.12
C PHE A 201 6.36 28.43 -52.08
N ASN A 202 6.73 29.66 -52.50
CA ASN A 202 7.02 30.74 -51.57
C ASN A 202 5.80 31.16 -50.75
N THR A 203 4.62 31.19 -51.37
CA THR A 203 3.36 31.50 -50.69
C THR A 203 3.05 30.45 -49.63
N ASN A 204 3.13 29.17 -50.02
CA ASN A 204 2.86 28.05 -49.13
C ASN A 204 3.90 27.94 -48.02
N LEU A 205 5.18 28.26 -48.29
CA LEU A 205 6.22 28.30 -47.27
C LEU A 205 5.94 29.41 -46.25
N GLN A 206 5.56 30.60 -46.71
CA GLN A 206 5.26 31.73 -45.83
C GLN A 206 4.00 31.51 -44.98
N GLU A 207 2.94 30.93 -45.53
CA GLU A 207 1.71 30.61 -44.80
C GLU A 207 1.91 29.41 -43.85
N GLN A 208 2.32 28.24 -44.38
CA GLN A 208 2.40 27.00 -43.59
C GLN A 208 3.50 27.06 -42.53
N PHE A 209 4.69 27.60 -42.84
CA PHE A 209 5.74 27.72 -41.84
C PHE A 209 5.53 28.91 -40.93
N GLY A 210 4.97 30.03 -41.43
CA GLY A 210 4.64 31.19 -40.60
C GLY A 210 3.66 30.83 -39.49
N ASP A 211 2.59 30.11 -39.82
CA ASP A 211 1.60 29.66 -38.84
C ASP A 211 2.15 28.58 -37.89
N ASN A 212 2.97 27.66 -38.40
CA ASN A 212 3.66 26.69 -37.54
C ASN A 212 4.62 27.37 -36.55
N PHE A 213 5.37 28.39 -36.97
CA PHE A 213 6.25 29.14 -36.06
C PHE A 213 5.44 29.91 -35.01
N LYS A 214 4.27 30.46 -35.35
CA LYS A 214 3.35 31.04 -34.37
C LYS A 214 2.90 30.04 -33.33
N GLN A 215 2.41 28.87 -33.77
CA GLN A 215 1.97 27.81 -32.86
C GLN A 215 3.11 27.29 -31.99
N LEU A 216 4.32 27.14 -32.56
CA LEU A 216 5.51 26.77 -31.81
C LEU A 216 5.83 27.81 -30.73
N ASN A 217 5.76 29.10 -31.07
CA ASN A 217 6.04 30.18 -30.12
C ASN A 217 4.97 30.25 -29.00
N GLU A 218 3.70 30.02 -29.34
CA GLU A 218 2.62 29.88 -28.35
C GLU A 218 2.83 28.67 -27.44
N ALA A 219 3.26 27.53 -27.99
CA ALA A 219 3.58 26.35 -27.21
C ALA A 219 4.76 26.63 -26.25
N CYS A 220 5.82 27.29 -26.72
CA CYS A 220 6.93 27.74 -25.87
C CYS A 220 6.48 28.70 -24.77
N ALA A 221 5.60 29.66 -25.08
CA ALA A 221 5.05 30.58 -24.08
C ALA A 221 4.25 29.86 -23.00
N LYS A 222 3.37 28.93 -23.40
CA LYS A 222 2.63 28.07 -22.46
C LYS A 222 3.56 27.21 -21.61
N LEU A 223 4.68 26.74 -22.18
CA LEU A 223 5.68 25.96 -21.46
C LEU A 223 6.41 26.80 -20.42
N LEU A 224 6.73 28.06 -20.72
CA LEU A 224 7.28 29.01 -19.76
C LEU A 224 6.29 29.33 -18.63
N GLU A 225 5.01 29.55 -18.96
CA GLU A 225 3.96 29.78 -17.97
C GLU A 225 3.78 28.56 -17.06
N TRP A 226 3.81 27.35 -17.64
CA TRP A 226 3.82 26.11 -16.87
C TRP A 226 5.06 26.01 -15.97
N GLN A 227 6.23 26.41 -16.45
CA GLN A 227 7.48 26.38 -15.69
C GLN A 227 7.43 27.31 -14.47
N ASP A 228 6.86 28.51 -14.63
CA ASP A 228 6.67 29.48 -13.55
C ASP A 228 5.70 28.94 -12.49
N LYS A 229 4.54 28.40 -12.93
CA LYS A 229 3.59 27.73 -12.01
C LYS A 229 4.17 26.50 -11.32
N TYR A 230 5.01 25.73 -12.03
CA TYR A 230 5.65 24.54 -11.47
C TYR A 230 6.68 24.92 -10.39
N ARG A 231 7.37 26.05 -10.54
CA ARG A 231 8.24 26.59 -9.51
C ARG A 231 7.48 26.84 -8.20
N ASP A 232 6.30 27.46 -8.26
CA ASP A 232 5.47 27.68 -7.07
C ASP A 232 5.09 26.37 -6.37
N HIS A 233 4.80 25.33 -7.16
CA HIS A 233 4.53 24.00 -6.62
C HIS A 233 5.75 23.38 -5.94
N VAL A 234 6.95 23.56 -6.51
CA VAL A 234 8.21 23.10 -5.89
C VAL A 234 8.48 23.84 -4.57
N ASP A 235 8.29 25.16 -4.55
CA ASP A 235 8.46 25.98 -3.34
C ASP A 235 7.47 25.55 -2.24
N SER A 236 6.20 25.29 -2.60
CA SER A 236 5.19 24.77 -1.67
C SER A 236 5.54 23.38 -1.16
N ALA A 237 6.04 22.49 -2.03
CA ALA A 237 6.46 21.15 -1.65
C ALA A 237 7.66 21.20 -0.67
N GLU A 238 8.63 22.08 -0.90
CA GLU A 238 9.73 22.31 0.03
C GLU A 238 9.22 22.80 1.41
N SER A 239 8.25 23.72 1.41
CA SER A 239 7.61 24.21 2.65
C SER A 239 6.93 23.08 3.42
N HIS A 240 6.12 22.26 2.74
CA HIS A 240 5.47 21.11 3.39
C HIS A 240 6.47 20.08 3.91
N LEU A 241 7.58 19.84 3.19
CA LEU A 241 8.63 18.95 3.68
C LEU A 241 9.31 19.48 4.95
N LYS A 242 9.51 20.81 5.07
CA LYS A 242 10.02 21.44 6.30
C LYS A 242 9.04 21.27 7.47
N GLU A 243 7.75 21.46 7.23
CA GLU A 243 6.70 21.27 8.25
C GLU A 243 6.62 19.81 8.71
N ILE A 244 6.65 18.85 7.78
CA ILE A 244 6.66 17.41 8.07
C ILE A 244 7.87 17.06 8.93
N ARG A 245 9.06 17.59 8.59
CA ARG A 245 10.28 17.37 9.39
C ARG A 245 10.12 17.90 10.82
N ALA A 246 9.60 19.11 11.00
CA ALA A 246 9.38 19.69 12.32
C ALA A 246 8.37 18.87 13.14
N SER A 247 7.30 18.39 12.50
CA SER A 247 6.33 17.50 13.14
C SER A 247 6.96 16.17 13.56
N LEU A 248 7.82 15.58 12.72
CA LEU A 248 8.54 14.34 13.04
C LEU A 248 9.48 14.51 14.24
N GLU A 249 10.21 15.62 14.34
CA GLU A 249 11.05 15.92 15.52
C GLU A 249 10.20 16.08 16.79
N THR A 250 9.05 16.74 16.68
CA THR A 250 8.10 16.88 17.80
C THR A 250 7.55 15.52 18.24
N SER A 251 7.14 14.67 17.29
CA SER A 251 6.69 13.31 17.58
C SER A 251 7.78 12.44 18.20
N SER A 252 9.03 12.56 17.75
CA SER A 252 10.18 11.88 18.34
C SER A 252 10.37 12.26 19.81
N THR A 253 10.29 13.57 20.11
CA THR A 253 10.39 14.09 21.48
C THR A 253 9.24 13.61 22.37
N ALA A 254 8.01 13.59 21.84
CA ALA A 254 6.84 13.06 22.54
C ALA A 254 6.99 11.57 22.84
N ALA A 255 7.51 10.78 21.88
CA ALA A 255 7.77 9.36 22.07
C ALA A 255 8.82 9.10 23.16
N GLN A 256 9.90 9.88 23.21
CA GLN A 256 10.91 9.78 24.28
C GLN A 256 10.32 10.12 25.66
N SER A 257 9.46 11.14 25.71
CA SER A 257 8.75 11.51 26.94
C SER A 257 7.80 10.41 27.41
N LEU A 258 7.09 9.76 26.47
CA LEU A 258 6.22 8.61 26.74
C LEU A 258 7.01 7.43 27.30
N VAL A 259 8.16 7.09 26.71
CA VAL A 259 9.04 6.03 27.21
C VAL A 259 9.50 6.33 28.63
N SER A 260 9.89 7.57 28.91
CA SER A 260 10.33 8.00 30.24
C SER A 260 9.19 7.90 31.27
N SER A 261 7.99 8.37 30.91
CA SER A 261 6.80 8.25 31.75
C SER A 261 6.43 6.78 32.01
N SER A 262 6.53 5.92 31.00
CA SER A 262 6.26 4.49 31.14
C SER A 262 7.21 3.81 32.13
N LYS A 263 8.50 4.19 32.11
CA LYS A 263 9.48 3.73 33.10
C LYS A 263 9.10 4.17 34.51
N ALA A 264 8.74 5.44 34.70
CA ALA A 264 8.29 5.95 36.00
C ALA A 264 7.03 5.22 36.50
N THR A 265 6.06 4.95 35.62
CA THR A 265 4.87 4.16 35.96
C THR A 265 5.25 2.75 36.42
N LYS A 266 6.21 2.10 35.74
CA LYS A 266 6.69 0.78 36.13
C LYS A 266 7.32 0.81 37.53
N GLU A 267 8.17 1.80 37.82
CA GLU A 267 8.80 1.97 39.14
C GLU A 267 7.74 2.17 40.24
N VAL A 268 6.69 2.95 39.98
CA VAL A 268 5.55 3.08 40.91
C VAL A 268 4.83 1.75 41.12
N CYS A 269 4.55 0.99 40.06
CA CYS A 269 3.91 -0.32 40.17
C CYS A 269 4.75 -1.31 40.99
N GLU A 270 6.08 -1.32 40.80
CA GLU A 270 7.00 -2.13 41.59
C GLU A 270 6.96 -1.72 43.08
N SER A 271 6.99 -0.41 43.37
CA SER A 271 6.88 0.09 44.74
C SER A 271 5.54 -0.26 45.40
N VAL A 272 4.43 -0.18 44.66
CA VAL A 272 3.11 -0.61 45.16
C VAL A 272 3.10 -2.11 45.44
N SER A 273 3.70 -2.92 44.57
CA SER A 273 3.82 -4.38 44.79
C SER A 273 4.63 -4.69 46.05
N ASP A 274 5.73 -3.99 46.29
CA ASP A 274 6.54 -4.14 47.51
C ASP A 274 5.77 -3.71 48.77
N LEU A 275 4.98 -2.63 48.67
CA LEU A 275 4.11 -2.18 49.74
C LEU A 275 3.04 -3.23 50.05
N MET A 276 2.40 -3.82 49.03
CA MET A 276 1.42 -4.90 49.22
C MET A 276 2.05 -6.10 49.92
N ARG A 277 3.25 -6.53 49.50
CA ARG A 277 3.98 -7.62 50.16
C ARG A 277 4.29 -7.30 51.62
N THR A 278 4.63 -6.04 51.92
CA THR A 278 4.86 -5.58 53.30
C THR A 278 3.57 -5.64 54.13
N TYR A 279 2.44 -5.23 53.55
CA TYR A 279 1.13 -5.32 54.22
C TYR A 279 0.73 -6.77 54.50
N ASP A 280 0.95 -7.70 53.57
CA ASP A 280 0.67 -9.12 53.81
C ASP A 280 1.45 -9.65 55.02
N VAL A 281 2.74 -9.28 55.12
CA VAL A 281 3.57 -9.63 56.29
C VAL A 281 3.03 -8.99 57.57
N GLN A 282 2.63 -7.72 57.54
CA GLN A 282 2.05 -7.05 58.70
C GLN A 282 0.73 -7.68 59.14
N ILE A 283 -0.14 -8.07 58.21
CA ILE A 283 -1.40 -8.77 58.51
C ILE A 283 -1.12 -10.11 59.18
N ALA A 284 -0.17 -10.90 58.65
CA ALA A 284 0.23 -12.17 59.27
C ALA A 284 0.84 -11.97 60.67
N THR A 285 1.64 -10.92 60.84
CA THR A 285 2.23 -10.55 62.14
C THR A 285 1.14 -10.13 63.14
N LEU A 286 0.17 -9.32 62.70
CA LEU A 286 -0.96 -8.90 63.51
C LEU A 286 -1.82 -10.08 63.95
N ALA A 287 -2.09 -11.03 63.05
CA ALA A 287 -2.78 -12.27 63.39
C ALA A 287 -2.02 -13.05 64.49
N THR A 288 -0.69 -13.11 64.41
CA THR A 288 0.16 -13.73 65.44
C THR A 288 0.08 -12.99 66.78
N HIS A 289 0.07 -11.66 66.76
CA HIS A 289 -0.11 -10.85 67.97
C HIS A 289 -1.49 -11.03 68.59
N LEU A 290 -2.55 -11.10 67.79
CA LEU A 290 -3.91 -11.37 68.26
C LEU A 290 -4.01 -12.75 68.93
N GLU A 291 -3.41 -13.79 68.35
CA GLU A 291 -3.36 -15.12 68.99
C GLU A 291 -2.57 -15.09 70.31
N SER A 292 -1.48 -14.32 70.36
CA SER A 292 -0.70 -14.13 71.59
C SER A 292 -1.51 -13.41 72.68
N CYS A 293 -2.30 -12.38 72.32
CA CYS A 293 -3.21 -11.70 73.24
C CYS A 293 -4.33 -12.63 73.74
N LYS A 294 -4.90 -13.45 72.86
CA LYS A 294 -5.89 -14.46 73.25
C LYS A 294 -5.30 -15.43 74.27
N ARG A 295 -4.11 -15.97 73.99
CA ARG A 295 -3.40 -16.84 74.93
C ARG A 295 -3.14 -16.17 76.28
N LEU A 296 -2.70 -14.91 76.28
CA LEU A 296 -2.53 -14.14 77.52
C LEU A 296 -3.84 -14.00 78.29
N GLY A 297 -4.96 -13.79 77.59
CA GLY A 297 -6.29 -13.77 78.19
C GLY A 297 -6.66 -15.11 78.84
N ASP A 298 -6.39 -16.22 78.16
CA ASP A 298 -6.60 -17.58 78.69
C ASP A 298 -5.73 -17.83 79.93
N GLU A 299 -4.44 -17.48 79.88
CA GLU A 299 -3.50 -17.60 81.01
C GLU A 299 -3.91 -16.72 82.20
N ALA A 300 -4.34 -15.48 81.94
CA ALA A 300 -4.82 -14.57 82.98
C ALA A 300 -6.09 -15.10 83.65
N LYS A 301 -6.99 -15.75 82.89
CA LYS A 301 -8.17 -16.41 83.45
C LYS A 301 -7.78 -17.55 84.39
N VAL A 302 -6.88 -18.43 83.96
CA VAL A 302 -6.38 -19.54 84.79
C VAL A 302 -5.68 -19.00 86.05
N PHE A 303 -4.88 -17.94 85.92
CA PHE A 303 -4.22 -17.30 87.06
C PHE A 303 -5.23 -16.71 88.06
N LEU A 304 -6.27 -16.04 87.58
CA LEU A 304 -7.34 -15.50 88.44
C LEU A 304 -8.11 -16.61 89.16
N GLU A 305 -8.43 -17.71 88.46
CA GLU A 305 -9.08 -18.89 89.06
C GLU A 305 -8.19 -19.51 90.15
N SER A 306 -6.91 -19.74 89.88
CA SER A 306 -5.96 -20.27 90.86
C SER A 306 -5.76 -19.34 92.06
N THR A 307 -5.72 -18.02 91.84
CA THR A 307 -5.63 -17.02 92.91
C THR A 307 -6.89 -17.03 93.77
N HIS A 308 -8.07 -17.17 93.16
CA HIS A 308 -9.34 -17.27 93.87
C HIS A 308 -9.40 -18.54 94.74
N GLU A 309 -8.99 -19.70 94.21
CA GLU A 309 -8.90 -20.96 94.95
C GLU A 309 -7.92 -20.85 96.13
N ALA A 310 -6.73 -20.28 95.90
CA ALA A 310 -5.73 -20.06 96.96
C ALA A 310 -6.25 -19.13 98.07
N LEU A 311 -6.98 -18.07 97.72
CA LEU A 311 -7.58 -17.15 98.68
C LEU A 311 -8.69 -17.83 99.50
N ASN A 312 -9.55 -18.63 98.86
CA ASN A 312 -10.58 -19.41 99.55
C ASN A 312 -9.95 -20.42 100.52
N SER A 313 -8.95 -21.18 100.07
CA SER A 313 -8.22 -22.13 100.92
C SER A 313 -7.51 -21.42 102.08
N SER A 314 -6.90 -20.25 101.84
CA SER A 314 -6.29 -19.44 102.90
C SER A 314 -7.33 -18.96 103.92
N THR A 315 -8.52 -18.56 103.47
CA THR A 315 -9.63 -18.15 104.33
C THR A 315 -10.13 -19.31 105.19
N GLU A 316 -10.30 -20.51 104.61
CA GLU A 316 -10.67 -21.73 105.34
C GLU A 316 -9.61 -22.12 106.39
N ASN A 317 -8.33 -22.03 106.02
CA ASN A 317 -7.22 -22.29 106.93
C ASN A 317 -7.18 -21.28 108.08
N LEU A 318 -7.40 -19.98 107.81
CA LEU A 318 -7.47 -18.94 108.84
C LEU A 318 -8.67 -19.14 109.77
N SER A 319 -9.83 -19.52 109.24
CA SER A 319 -11.01 -19.85 110.05
C SER A 319 -10.73 -21.06 110.95
N SER A 320 -10.10 -22.10 110.41
CA SER A 320 -9.71 -23.29 111.16
C SER A 320 -8.69 -22.96 112.27
N PHE A 321 -7.68 -22.16 111.94
CA PHE A 321 -6.69 -21.68 112.90
C PHE A 321 -7.34 -20.83 114.00
N SER A 322 -8.23 -19.91 113.64
CA SER A 322 -9.00 -19.10 114.59
C SER A 322 -9.80 -19.99 115.56
N GLY A 323 -10.47 -21.03 115.04
CA GLY A 323 -11.20 -22.00 115.89
C GLY A 323 -10.28 -22.80 116.81
N LEU A 324 -9.07 -23.17 116.34
CA LEU A 324 -8.05 -23.80 117.19
C LEU A 324 -7.55 -22.86 118.29
N ILE A 325 -7.34 -21.58 117.98
CA ILE A 325 -6.97 -20.55 118.97
C ILE A 325 -8.08 -20.36 119.99
N GLU A 326 -9.34 -20.23 119.56
CA GLU A 326 -10.49 -20.10 120.46
C GLU A 326 -10.59 -21.31 121.42
N LYS A 327 -10.44 -22.53 120.89
CA LYS A 327 -10.41 -23.75 121.69
C LYS A 327 -9.23 -23.77 122.66
N SER A 328 -8.04 -23.36 122.22
CA SER A 328 -6.83 -23.29 123.06
C SER A 328 -6.98 -22.28 124.20
N VAL A 329 -7.47 -21.07 123.92
CA VAL A 329 -7.73 -20.03 124.92
C VAL A 329 -8.80 -20.49 125.91
N SER A 330 -9.87 -21.13 125.45
CA SER A 330 -10.91 -21.69 126.31
C SER A 330 -10.36 -22.76 127.26
N LEU A 331 -9.56 -23.70 126.74
CA LEU A 331 -8.90 -24.73 127.55
C LEU A 331 -7.93 -24.13 128.57
N GLN A 332 -7.11 -23.15 128.16
CA GLN A 332 -6.21 -22.44 129.07
C GLN A 332 -6.97 -21.67 130.14
N SER A 333 -8.05 -20.97 129.79
CA SER A 333 -8.92 -20.27 130.75
C SER A 333 -9.54 -21.23 131.76
N LYS A 334 -10.01 -22.40 131.29
CA LYS A 334 -10.57 -23.44 132.16
C LYS A 334 -9.50 -23.98 133.11
N ALA A 335 -8.31 -24.31 132.60
CA ALA A 335 -7.19 -24.77 133.42
C ALA A 335 -6.75 -23.71 134.44
N LEU A 336 -6.75 -22.42 134.07
CA LEU A 336 -6.42 -21.33 134.99
C LEU A 336 -7.48 -21.19 136.10
N THR A 337 -8.75 -21.38 135.75
CA THR A 337 -9.87 -21.36 136.71
C THR A 337 -9.77 -22.53 137.67
N GLU A 338 -9.52 -23.75 137.17
CA GLU A 338 -9.31 -24.94 137.99
C GLU A 338 -8.10 -24.77 138.91
N LEU A 339 -6.97 -24.24 138.42
CA LEU A 339 -5.80 -23.94 139.24
C LEU A 339 -6.10 -22.89 140.32
N THR A 340 -6.84 -21.83 139.97
CA THR A 340 -7.22 -20.78 140.92
C THR A 340 -8.13 -21.36 142.02
N GLN A 341 -9.09 -22.20 141.63
CA GLN A 341 -9.97 -22.92 142.55
C GLN A 341 -9.16 -23.86 143.47
N ASP A 342 -8.23 -24.64 142.91
CA ASP A 342 -7.35 -25.52 143.68
C ASP A 342 -6.51 -24.74 144.69
N ILE A 343 -5.91 -23.60 144.28
CA ILE A 343 -5.20 -22.71 145.20
C ILE A 343 -6.14 -22.19 146.28
N GLN A 344 -7.35 -21.75 145.92
CA GLN A 344 -8.32 -21.22 146.88
C GLN A 344 -8.81 -22.27 147.88
N ASP A 345 -8.92 -23.54 147.48
CA ASP A 345 -9.37 -24.65 148.34
C ASP A 345 -8.23 -25.26 149.17
N GLN A 346 -7.02 -25.36 148.61
CA GLN A 346 -5.86 -25.98 149.25
C GLN A 346 -5.14 -25.02 150.20
N LEU A 347 -5.04 -23.73 149.85
CA LEU A 347 -4.28 -22.75 150.64
C LEU A 347 -4.84 -22.59 152.07
N PRO A 348 -6.17 -22.46 152.29
CA PRO A 348 -6.73 -22.39 153.64
C PRO A 348 -6.55 -23.71 154.40
N LYS A 349 -6.64 -24.86 153.73
CA LYS A 349 -6.39 -26.16 154.37
C LYS A 349 -4.95 -26.29 154.84
N ALA A 350 -3.98 -25.95 153.98
CA ALA A 350 -2.57 -25.99 154.32
C ALA A 350 -2.23 -24.98 155.43
N LEU A 351 -2.80 -23.77 155.39
CA LEU A 351 -2.65 -22.78 156.47
C LEU A 351 -3.30 -23.25 157.77
N GLY A 352 -4.47 -23.88 157.70
CA GLY A 352 -5.17 -24.45 158.86
C GLY A 352 -4.43 -25.65 159.47
N GLU A 353 -3.85 -26.52 158.65
CA GLU A 353 -2.97 -27.60 159.11
C GLU A 353 -1.70 -27.04 159.77
N LEU A 354 -1.10 -25.99 159.19
CA LEU A 354 0.03 -25.30 159.80
C LEU A 354 -0.34 -24.64 161.13
N GLU A 355 -1.51 -24.00 161.21
CA GLU A 355 -2.06 -23.42 162.43
C GLU A 355 -2.29 -24.49 163.50
N ASP A 356 -2.88 -25.64 163.15
CA ASP A 356 -3.09 -26.76 164.06
C ASP A 356 -1.75 -27.34 164.57
N VAL A 357 -0.75 -27.48 163.68
CA VAL A 357 0.60 -27.90 164.05
C VAL A 357 1.26 -26.89 164.99
N LEU A 358 1.20 -25.59 164.69
CA LEU A 358 1.73 -24.52 165.55
C LEU A 358 1.03 -24.50 166.92
N THR A 359 -0.29 -24.68 166.94
CA THR A 359 -1.08 -24.72 168.17
C THR A 359 -0.72 -25.94 169.01
N LYS A 360 -0.60 -27.12 168.40
CA LYS A 360 -0.12 -28.34 169.06
C LYS A 360 1.30 -28.18 169.60
N LEU A 361 2.21 -27.57 168.83
CA LEU A 361 3.58 -27.31 169.27
C LEU A 361 3.62 -26.35 170.46
N THR A 362 2.79 -25.30 170.43
CA THR A 362 2.69 -24.31 171.52
C THR A 362 2.10 -24.94 172.79
N ALA A 363 1.07 -25.78 172.65
CA ALA A 363 0.47 -26.53 173.75
C ALA A 363 1.42 -27.62 174.32
N GLN A 364 2.25 -28.22 173.47
CA GLN A 364 3.33 -29.12 173.87
C GLN A 364 4.38 -28.35 174.67
N PHE A 365 4.86 -27.21 174.14
CA PHE A 365 5.81 -26.33 174.82
C PHE A 365 5.29 -25.87 176.20
N ALA A 366 4.01 -25.50 176.29
CA ALA A 366 3.38 -25.11 177.56
C ALA A 366 3.32 -26.28 178.57
N ARG A 367 3.06 -27.50 178.11
CA ARG A 367 3.08 -28.71 178.96
C ARG A 367 4.50 -29.05 179.43
N ASP A 368 5.47 -28.99 178.54
CA ASP A 368 6.86 -29.28 178.86
C ASP A 368 7.43 -28.22 179.81
N TYR A 369 7.06 -26.95 179.66
CA TYR A 369 7.44 -25.89 180.60
C TYR A 369 6.81 -26.09 181.98
N ARG A 370 5.54 -26.51 182.04
CA ARG A 370 4.83 -26.80 183.31
C ARG A 370 5.43 -27.99 184.04
N SER A 371 5.77 -29.07 183.31
CA SER A 371 6.42 -30.25 183.92
C SER A 371 7.82 -29.91 184.45
N LEU A 372 8.56 -29.04 183.75
CA LEU A 372 9.88 -28.59 184.19
C LEU A 372 9.79 -27.65 185.41
N PHE A 373 8.77 -26.80 185.48
CA PHE A 373 8.49 -25.99 186.67
C PHE A 373 8.15 -26.87 187.89
N GLU A 374 7.25 -27.86 187.72
CA GLU A 374 6.87 -28.80 188.78
C GLU A 374 8.06 -29.65 189.26
N PHE A 375 8.93 -30.09 188.35
CA PHE A 375 10.17 -30.81 188.66
C PHE A 375 11.18 -29.97 189.46
N VAL A 376 11.25 -28.66 189.21
CA VAL A 376 12.13 -27.75 189.97
C VAL A 376 11.57 -27.44 191.36
N THR A 377 10.25 -27.31 191.52
CA THR A 377 9.62 -27.06 192.83
C THR A 377 9.61 -28.28 193.77
N ALA A 378 9.57 -29.51 193.24
CA ALA A 378 9.55 -30.73 194.05
C ALA A 378 10.92 -31.12 194.63
N LYS A 379 12.00 -30.39 194.30
CA LYS A 379 13.37 -30.70 194.72
C LYS A 379 13.89 -29.86 195.90
N ASN A 380 12.99 -29.16 196.62
CA ASN A 380 13.33 -28.22 197.70
C ASN A 380 12.65 -28.49 199.07
N GLU A 381 12.09 -29.67 199.32
CA GLU A 381 11.75 -30.14 200.68
C GLU A 381 12.12 -31.61 200.90
#